data_AF-A0A504L0V4-F1
#
_entry.id   AF-A0A504L0V4-F1
#
_cell.length_a   1.000
_cell.length_b   1.000
_cell.length_c   1.000
_cell.angle_alpha   90.00
_cell.angle_beta   90.00
_cell.angle_gamma   90.00
#
_symmetry.space_group_name_H-M   'P 1'
#
loop_
_entity.id
_entity.type
_entity.pdbx_description
1 polymer ?
#
loop_
_entity_poly.entity_id
_entity_poly.type
_entity_poly.pdbx_seq_one_letter_code
_entity_poly.pdbx_strand_id
1 'polypeptide(L)'
;YQAYRKVLEWAGDKPVTIRTVDAGGDKPIPGFTVEETNPFLGLRGIRLSLKRRDIFRVQIRALLRAAIHGNLKVMFPMIATPEEYGQAVALFAEEQAVLAAQGVAHKLPPLGIMVEVPSVALAPESFADVAFFSIGSNDLTQYVMAAARDNAAVAHLNSVRNPAVLRLIAAVAEFGRGKGIPVSLCGDAGGDPATIPALLEAGLRDLSVAPAQLAMAKAAIADVSV
;
A
#
# COMPACT_ATOMS: atom_id res chain seq x y z
N TYR A 1 13.20 -5.74 12.65
CA TYR A 1 13.54 -4.56 13.47
C TYR A 1 14.77 -3.84 12.91
N GLN A 2 15.96 -4.46 12.90
CA GLN A 2 17.21 -3.79 12.47
C GLN A 2 17.12 -3.19 11.06
N ALA A 3 16.53 -3.91 10.10
CA ALA A 3 16.31 -3.40 8.75
C ALA A 3 15.41 -2.13 8.73
N TYR A 4 14.31 -2.12 9.49
CA TYR A 4 13.41 -0.97 9.57
C TYR A 4 14.07 0.24 10.23
N ARG A 5 14.78 0.01 11.34
CA ARG A 5 15.54 1.06 12.03
C ARG A 5 16.55 1.71 11.09
N LYS A 6 17.35 0.91 10.36
CA LYS A 6 18.36 1.42 9.43
C LYS A 6 17.78 2.36 8.37
N VAL A 7 16.62 2.02 7.81
CA VAL A 7 15.95 2.87 6.80
C VAL A 7 15.40 4.15 7.43
N LEU A 8 14.82 4.07 8.62
CA LEU A 8 14.30 5.24 9.34
C LEU A 8 15.40 6.22 9.73
N GLU A 9 16.51 5.72 10.29
CA GLU A 9 17.67 6.55 10.64
C GLU A 9 18.29 7.21 9.40
N TRP A 10 18.35 6.51 8.27
CA TRP A 10 18.82 7.08 7.00
C TRP A 10 17.88 8.18 6.48
N ALA A 11 16.56 8.03 6.66
CA ALA A 11 15.58 9.00 6.19
C ALA A 11 15.49 10.27 7.05
N GLY A 12 15.97 10.23 8.30
CA GLY A 12 15.86 11.33 9.25
C GLY A 12 14.40 11.71 9.51
N ASP A 13 14.07 12.99 9.33
CA ASP A 13 12.71 13.50 9.55
C ASP A 13 11.73 13.16 8.41
N LYS A 14 12.23 12.65 7.28
CA LYS A 14 11.39 12.32 6.12
C LYS A 14 10.51 11.11 6.43
N PRO A 15 9.24 11.11 5.96
CA PRO A 15 8.35 9.99 6.18
C PRO A 15 8.83 8.73 5.44
N VAL A 16 8.74 7.58 6.10
CA VAL A 16 8.99 6.26 5.52
C VAL A 16 7.73 5.42 5.68
N THR A 17 7.08 5.08 4.57
CA THR A 17 5.96 4.15 4.57
C THR A 17 6.45 2.72 4.37
N ILE A 18 6.29 1.87 5.38
CA ILE A 18 6.61 0.44 5.28
C ILE A 18 5.32 -0.35 5.03
N ARG A 19 5.28 -1.04 3.90
CA ARG A 19 4.23 -2.03 3.62
C ARG A 19 4.47 -3.30 4.44
N THR A 20 3.43 -3.84 5.07
CA THR A 20 3.53 -5.15 5.71
C THR A 20 3.75 -6.25 4.67
N VAL A 21 3.99 -7.50 5.09
CA VAL A 21 4.27 -8.58 4.14
C VAL A 21 3.16 -8.70 3.10
N ASP A 22 3.55 -8.55 1.84
CA ASP A 22 2.75 -8.79 0.63
C ASP A 22 3.38 -9.96 -0.12
N ALA A 23 3.13 -11.17 0.38
CA ALA A 23 3.59 -12.43 -0.20
C ALA A 23 2.39 -13.27 -0.64
N GLY A 24 2.62 -14.19 -1.57
CA GLY A 24 1.59 -14.86 -2.37
C GLY A 24 1.41 -14.15 -3.72
N GLY A 25 0.54 -14.67 -4.59
CA GLY A 25 0.48 -14.16 -5.97
C GLY A 25 1.75 -14.53 -6.75
N ASP A 26 2.41 -13.52 -7.30
CA ASP A 26 3.68 -13.59 -8.02
C ASP A 26 4.92 -13.71 -7.11
N LYS A 27 4.75 -13.69 -5.78
CA LYS A 27 5.84 -13.65 -4.79
C LYS A 27 5.76 -14.83 -3.79
N PRO A 28 5.97 -16.08 -4.23
CA PRO A 28 5.94 -17.23 -3.33
C PRO A 28 7.12 -17.21 -2.36
N ILE A 29 6.88 -17.63 -1.11
CA ILE A 29 7.89 -17.80 -0.08
C ILE A 29 7.79 -19.24 0.45
N PRO A 30 8.80 -20.10 0.21
CA PRO A 30 8.80 -21.47 0.68
C PRO A 30 8.52 -21.58 2.19
N GLY A 31 7.59 -22.47 2.57
CA GLY A 31 7.19 -22.68 3.97
C GLY A 31 6.27 -21.60 4.57
N PHE A 32 5.95 -20.55 3.80
CA PHE A 32 5.07 -19.47 4.25
C PHE A 32 3.83 -19.31 3.36
N THR A 33 4.00 -19.26 2.04
CA THR A 33 2.90 -19.19 1.08
C THR A 33 2.34 -20.56 0.75
N VAL A 34 1.08 -20.60 0.32
CA VAL A 34 0.39 -21.81 -0.14
C VAL A 34 0.30 -21.82 -1.67
N GLU A 35 0.26 -23.01 -2.27
CA GLU A 35 -0.04 -23.16 -3.69
C GLU A 35 -1.55 -23.08 -3.91
N GLU A 36 -1.98 -22.30 -4.89
CA GLU A 36 -3.37 -22.08 -5.23
C GLU A 36 -3.52 -22.00 -6.75
N THR A 37 -4.70 -22.37 -7.27
CA THR A 37 -5.00 -22.27 -8.70
C THR A 37 -4.99 -20.82 -9.20
N ASN A 38 -5.41 -19.87 -8.35
CA ASN A 38 -5.43 -18.44 -8.67
C ASN A 38 -4.76 -17.62 -7.55
N PRO A 39 -3.40 -17.61 -7.48
CA PRO A 39 -2.67 -16.98 -6.38
C PRO A 39 -2.98 -15.48 -6.22
N PHE A 40 -3.30 -14.77 -7.31
CA PHE A 40 -3.69 -13.36 -7.26
C PHE A 40 -5.05 -13.13 -6.58
N LEU A 41 -5.95 -14.12 -6.55
CA LEU A 41 -7.26 -14.01 -5.89
C LEU A 41 -7.31 -14.76 -4.54
N GLY A 42 -6.19 -15.32 -4.11
CA GLY A 42 -6.10 -16.25 -2.98
C GLY A 42 -5.56 -15.65 -1.67
N LEU A 43 -4.88 -16.50 -0.91
CA LEU A 43 -4.32 -16.23 0.39
C LEU A 43 -2.99 -15.48 0.29
N ARG A 44 -3.08 -14.16 0.05
CA ARG A 44 -1.92 -13.24 -0.03
C ARG A 44 -2.11 -11.97 0.80
N GLY A 45 -1.04 -11.18 0.93
CA GLY A 45 -1.07 -9.88 1.60
C GLY A 45 -1.59 -9.94 3.04
N ILE A 46 -2.55 -9.08 3.38
CA ILE A 46 -3.13 -9.05 4.74
C ILE A 46 -3.83 -10.37 5.10
N ARG A 47 -4.45 -11.06 4.15
CA ARG A 47 -5.18 -12.32 4.41
C ARG A 47 -4.24 -13.41 4.91
N LEU A 48 -3.09 -13.55 4.25
CA LEU A 48 -2.03 -14.47 4.71
C LEU A 48 -1.50 -14.06 6.09
N SER A 49 -1.31 -12.76 6.32
CA SER A 49 -0.85 -12.23 7.60
C SER A 49 -1.86 -12.49 8.74
N LEU A 50 -3.16 -12.35 8.49
CA LEU A 50 -4.22 -12.64 9.45
C LEU A 50 -4.42 -14.14 9.69
N LYS A 51 -4.13 -14.98 8.70
CA LYS A 51 -4.11 -16.45 8.84
C LYS A 51 -2.89 -16.93 9.64
N ARG A 52 -1.72 -16.29 9.45
CA ARG A 52 -0.43 -16.62 10.08
C ARG A 52 -0.02 -15.55 11.10
N ARG A 53 -0.87 -15.38 12.12
CA ARG A 53 -0.70 -14.33 13.14
C ARG A 53 0.61 -14.44 13.91
N ASP A 54 1.13 -15.65 14.09
CA ASP A 54 2.43 -15.92 14.70
C ASP A 54 3.55 -15.12 14.02
N ILE A 55 3.58 -15.15 12.69
CA ILE A 55 4.58 -14.44 11.87
C ILE A 55 4.23 -12.96 11.78
N PHE A 56 2.96 -12.62 11.60
CA PHE A 56 2.55 -11.23 11.48
C PHE A 56 2.88 -10.42 12.74
N ARG A 57 2.62 -10.97 13.93
CA ARG A 57 2.95 -10.34 15.22
C ARG A 57 4.46 -10.06 15.37
N VAL A 58 5.33 -10.91 14.81
CA VAL A 58 6.78 -10.65 14.79
C VAL A 58 7.08 -9.37 14.00
N GLN A 59 6.45 -9.20 12.83
CA GLN A 59 6.60 -7.97 12.03
C GLN A 59 6.02 -6.75 12.77
N ILE A 60 4.85 -6.87 13.38
CA ILE A 60 4.19 -5.79 14.14
C ILE A 60 5.11 -5.30 15.27
N ARG A 61 5.60 -6.19 16.14
CA ARG A 61 6.54 -5.80 17.21
C ARG A 61 7.79 -5.14 16.67
N ALA A 62 8.30 -5.61 15.54
CA ALA A 62 9.46 -5.02 14.90
C ALA A 62 9.19 -3.60 14.36
N LEU A 63 8.00 -3.33 13.83
CA LEU A 63 7.58 -2.01 13.35
C LEU A 63 7.34 -1.05 14.52
N LEU A 64 6.60 -1.47 15.54
CA LEU A 64 6.33 -0.67 16.76
C LEU A 64 7.61 -0.22 17.45
N ARG A 65 8.58 -1.13 17.58
CA ARG A 65 9.91 -0.81 18.13
C ARG A 65 10.72 0.11 17.21
N ALA A 66 10.59 -0.05 15.90
CA ALA A 66 11.32 0.78 14.94
C ALA A 66 10.78 2.21 14.87
N ALA A 67 9.48 2.41 15.14
CA ALA A 67 8.78 3.68 15.04
C ALA A 67 9.32 4.81 15.93
N ILE A 68 10.13 4.51 16.95
CA ILE A 68 10.78 5.52 17.79
C ILE A 68 11.99 6.18 17.12
N HIS A 69 12.53 5.59 16.05
CA HIS A 69 13.77 6.01 15.39
C HIS A 69 13.54 6.91 14.17
N GLY A 70 12.30 7.28 13.85
CA GLY A 70 11.99 8.15 12.72
C GLY A 70 10.50 8.25 12.41
N ASN A 71 10.17 8.90 11.30
CA ASN A 71 8.80 9.13 10.87
C ASN A 71 8.21 7.93 10.12
N LEU A 72 7.93 6.85 10.85
CA LEU A 72 7.36 5.63 10.31
C LEU A 72 5.84 5.77 10.05
N LYS A 73 5.41 5.36 8.86
CA LYS A 73 4.03 4.99 8.52
C LYS A 73 3.97 3.50 8.18
N VAL A 74 2.87 2.83 8.50
CA VAL A 74 2.66 1.42 8.13
C VAL A 74 1.45 1.29 7.23
N MET A 75 1.58 0.47 6.20
CA MET A 75 0.53 0.25 5.21
C MET A 75 0.20 -1.23 5.04
N PHE A 76 -1.09 -1.57 5.07
CA PHE A 76 -1.58 -2.94 4.84
C PHE A 76 -1.92 -3.18 3.35
N PRO A 77 -1.35 -4.21 2.71
CA PRO A 77 -1.69 -4.63 1.35
C PRO A 77 -2.96 -5.50 1.32
N MET A 78 -3.63 -5.55 0.17
CA MET A 78 -4.73 -6.46 -0.16
C MET A 78 -5.96 -6.36 0.77
N ILE A 79 -6.13 -5.20 1.42
CA ILE A 79 -7.36 -4.90 2.16
C ILE A 79 -8.51 -4.85 1.16
N ALA A 80 -9.57 -5.59 1.44
CA ALA A 80 -10.80 -5.60 0.68
C ALA A 80 -12.01 -5.20 1.52
N THR A 81 -11.98 -5.45 2.84
CA THR A 81 -13.08 -5.15 3.76
C THR A 81 -12.61 -4.39 5.01
N PRO A 82 -13.48 -3.58 5.65
CA PRO A 82 -13.16 -2.87 6.90
C PRO A 82 -12.76 -3.81 8.04
N GLU A 83 -13.30 -5.02 8.07
CA GLU A 83 -13.01 -6.02 9.11
C GLU A 83 -11.56 -6.54 9.02
N GLU A 84 -10.99 -6.66 7.82
CA GLU A 84 -9.58 -7.01 7.64
C GLU A 84 -8.68 -5.91 8.21
N TYR A 85 -9.02 -4.64 7.95
CA TYR A 85 -8.30 -3.49 8.52
C TYR A 85 -8.45 -3.45 10.05
N GLY A 86 -9.66 -3.59 10.57
CA GLY A 86 -9.93 -3.60 12.01
C GLY A 86 -9.17 -4.70 12.75
N GLN A 87 -9.11 -5.90 12.19
CA GLN A 87 -8.30 -7.00 12.76
C GLN A 87 -6.80 -6.65 12.77
N ALA A 88 -6.28 -6.03 11.72
CA ALA A 88 -4.87 -5.62 11.67
C ALA A 88 -4.56 -4.54 12.72
N VAL A 89 -5.41 -3.53 12.86
CA VAL A 89 -5.30 -2.48 13.88
C VAL A 89 -5.35 -3.06 15.28
N ALA A 90 -6.27 -3.99 15.55
CA ALA A 90 -6.36 -4.66 16.85
C ALA A 90 -5.07 -5.42 17.20
N LEU A 91 -4.47 -6.14 16.24
CA LEU A 91 -3.19 -6.81 16.45
C LEU A 91 -2.04 -5.82 16.77
N PHE A 92 -2.04 -4.64 16.16
CA PHE A 92 -1.09 -3.57 16.51
C PHE A 92 -1.28 -3.09 17.95
N ALA A 93 -2.51 -2.85 18.37
CA ALA A 93 -2.82 -2.41 19.73
C ALA A 93 -2.45 -3.48 20.78
N GLU A 94 -2.73 -4.75 20.50
CA GLU A 94 -2.35 -5.87 21.36
C GLU A 94 -0.84 -5.98 21.54
N GLU A 95 -0.07 -5.97 20.44
CA GLU A 95 1.40 -6.05 20.52
C GLU A 95 2.01 -4.79 21.15
N GLN A 96 1.37 -3.63 20.99
CA GLN A 96 1.76 -2.41 21.69
C GLN A 96 1.63 -2.59 23.22
N ALA A 97 0.50 -3.13 23.69
CA ALA A 97 0.28 -3.40 25.10
C ALA A 97 1.30 -4.43 25.65
N VAL A 98 1.63 -5.47 24.87
CA VAL A 98 2.67 -6.45 25.24
C VAL A 98 4.04 -5.78 25.41
N LEU A 99 4.44 -4.93 24.47
CA LEU A 99 5.71 -4.21 24.56
C LEU A 99 5.73 -3.21 25.73
N ALA A 100 4.60 -2.55 26.01
CA ALA A 100 4.45 -1.65 27.16
C ALA A 100 4.62 -2.41 28.49
N ALA A 101 3.96 -3.56 28.65
CA ALA A 101 4.08 -4.40 29.84
C ALA A 101 5.51 -4.92 30.06
N GLN A 102 6.29 -5.07 28.99
CA GLN A 102 7.69 -5.47 29.03
C GLN A 102 8.67 -4.30 29.21
N GLY A 103 8.18 -3.05 29.29
CA GLY A 103 9.04 -1.86 29.38
C GLY A 103 9.88 -1.61 28.12
N VAL A 104 9.49 -2.15 26.97
CA VAL A 104 10.22 -1.99 25.71
C VAL A 104 9.78 -0.69 25.03
N ALA A 105 10.73 0.18 24.68
CA ALA A 105 10.44 1.41 23.95
C ALA A 105 9.78 1.12 22.59
N HIS A 106 8.66 1.79 22.33
CA HIS A 106 7.85 1.61 21.13
C HIS A 106 6.97 2.84 20.87
N LYS A 107 6.43 2.94 19.65
CA LYS A 107 5.44 3.95 19.26
C LYS A 107 4.47 3.35 18.25
N LEU A 108 3.19 3.70 18.32
CA LEU A 108 2.21 3.33 17.30
C LEU A 108 2.36 4.27 16.09
N PRO A 109 2.79 3.79 14.91
CA PRO A 109 2.84 4.61 13.71
C PRO A 109 1.43 4.82 13.13
N PRO A 110 1.22 5.84 12.28
CA PRO A 110 0.01 5.95 11.49
C PRO A 110 -0.19 4.69 10.63
N LEU A 111 -1.40 4.14 10.67
CA LEU A 111 -1.78 2.93 9.94
C LEU A 111 -2.66 3.30 8.75
N GLY A 112 -2.20 2.99 7.55
CA GLY A 112 -2.93 3.20 6.30
C GLY A 112 -3.14 1.90 5.53
N ILE A 113 -3.78 2.01 4.38
CA ILE A 113 -4.04 0.87 3.51
C ILE A 113 -3.56 1.13 2.08
N MET A 114 -3.15 0.06 1.42
CA MET A 114 -2.92 0.07 -0.02
C MET A 114 -4.27 -0.10 -0.72
N VAL A 115 -4.64 0.87 -1.57
CA VAL A 115 -5.84 0.79 -2.38
C VAL A 115 -5.51 0.07 -3.67
N GLU A 116 -5.62 -1.25 -3.62
CA GLU A 116 -5.35 -2.14 -4.74
C GLU A 116 -6.49 -3.12 -5.04
N VAL A 117 -7.42 -3.33 -4.10
CA VAL A 117 -8.63 -4.10 -4.35
C VAL A 117 -9.77 -3.15 -4.76
N PRO A 118 -10.51 -3.40 -5.87
CA PRO A 118 -11.54 -2.48 -6.35
C PRO A 118 -12.62 -2.14 -5.33
N SER A 119 -12.96 -3.04 -4.40
CA SER A 119 -13.94 -2.78 -3.34
C SER A 119 -13.57 -1.57 -2.49
N VAL A 120 -12.29 -1.33 -2.23
CA VAL A 120 -11.81 -0.18 -1.45
C VAL A 120 -11.96 1.11 -2.24
N ALA A 121 -11.69 1.08 -3.54
CA ALA A 121 -11.82 2.26 -4.40
C ALA A 121 -13.29 2.61 -4.71
N LEU A 122 -14.19 1.62 -4.68
CA LEU A 122 -15.62 1.79 -4.88
C LEU A 122 -16.35 2.32 -3.64
N ALA A 123 -15.88 1.96 -2.43
CA ALA A 123 -16.49 2.35 -1.17
C ALA A 123 -15.45 2.89 -0.15
N PRO A 124 -14.67 3.93 -0.50
CA PRO A 124 -13.60 4.45 0.36
C PRO A 124 -14.13 5.01 1.69
N GLU A 125 -15.41 5.38 1.77
CA GLU A 125 -16.10 5.80 2.99
C GLU A 125 -16.13 4.71 4.08
N SER A 126 -16.10 3.44 3.69
CA SER A 126 -16.01 2.31 4.63
C SER A 126 -14.66 2.26 5.35
N PHE A 127 -13.68 3.04 4.90
CA PHE A 127 -12.32 3.10 5.41
C PHE A 127 -11.94 4.49 5.91
N ALA A 128 -12.91 5.30 6.35
CA ALA A 128 -12.65 6.69 6.78
C ALA A 128 -11.69 6.80 7.99
N ASP A 129 -11.49 5.72 8.76
CA ASP A 129 -10.62 5.68 9.94
C ASP A 129 -9.14 5.35 9.62
N VAL A 130 -8.79 5.21 8.33
CA VAL A 130 -7.40 5.00 7.93
C VAL A 130 -6.61 6.31 8.03
N ALA A 131 -5.34 6.22 8.42
CA ALA A 131 -4.48 7.40 8.50
C ALA A 131 -4.05 7.94 7.13
N PHE A 132 -4.07 7.11 6.09
CA PHE A 132 -3.78 7.49 4.69
C PHE A 132 -4.14 6.34 3.73
N PHE A 133 -4.30 6.70 2.45
CA PHE A 133 -4.39 5.77 1.34
C PHE A 133 -3.11 5.83 0.48
N SER A 134 -2.71 4.69 -0.06
CA SER A 134 -1.72 4.64 -1.15
C SER A 134 -2.21 3.71 -2.24
N ILE A 135 -2.43 4.22 -3.43
CA ILE A 135 -2.93 3.44 -4.56
C ILE A 135 -1.82 2.52 -5.07
N GLY A 136 -2.09 1.22 -5.07
CA GLY A 136 -1.26 0.21 -5.70
C GLY A 136 -1.72 0.02 -7.15
N SER A 137 -1.28 0.89 -8.06
CA SER A 137 -1.82 0.94 -9.44
C SER A 137 -1.73 -0.38 -10.20
N ASN A 138 -0.69 -1.18 -9.94
CA ASN A 138 -0.45 -2.42 -10.67
C ASN A 138 -1.52 -3.47 -10.35
N ASP A 139 -1.77 -3.70 -9.06
CA ASP A 139 -2.76 -4.67 -8.60
C ASP A 139 -4.19 -4.11 -8.81
N LEU A 140 -4.41 -2.80 -8.58
CA LEU A 140 -5.70 -2.15 -8.91
C LEU A 140 -6.07 -2.35 -10.38
N THR A 141 -5.16 -2.05 -11.30
CA THR A 141 -5.40 -2.23 -12.74
C THR A 141 -5.67 -3.68 -13.08
N GLN A 142 -4.87 -4.60 -12.52
CA GLN A 142 -5.06 -6.03 -12.75
C GLN A 142 -6.44 -6.53 -12.34
N TYR A 143 -6.93 -6.13 -11.16
CA TYR A 143 -8.24 -6.58 -10.67
C TYR A 143 -9.41 -5.89 -11.37
N VAL A 144 -9.28 -4.60 -11.72
CA VAL A 144 -10.31 -3.89 -12.50
C VAL A 144 -10.43 -4.45 -13.90
N MET A 145 -9.30 -4.74 -14.55
CA MET A 145 -9.25 -5.24 -15.92
C MET A 145 -9.39 -6.77 -16.01
N ALA A 146 -9.42 -7.46 -14.88
CA ALA A 146 -9.38 -8.92 -14.78
C ALA A 146 -8.26 -9.54 -15.66
N ALA A 147 -7.10 -8.88 -15.73
CA ALA A 147 -6.01 -9.21 -16.64
C ALA A 147 -4.67 -9.18 -15.91
N ALA A 148 -4.10 -10.38 -15.71
CA ALA A 148 -2.82 -10.54 -15.03
C ALA A 148 -1.68 -9.91 -15.85
N ARG A 149 -0.87 -9.06 -15.22
CA ARG A 149 0.20 -8.32 -15.91
C ARG A 149 1.34 -9.22 -16.40
N ASP A 150 1.53 -10.36 -15.74
CA ASP A 150 2.54 -11.38 -16.04
C ASP A 150 2.07 -12.41 -17.08
N ASN A 151 0.79 -12.36 -17.47
CA ASN A 151 0.26 -13.20 -18.52
C ASN A 151 0.31 -12.47 -19.88
N ALA A 152 1.29 -12.83 -20.70
CA ALA A 152 1.51 -12.22 -22.02
C ALA A 152 0.28 -12.23 -22.94
N ALA A 153 -0.63 -13.20 -22.81
CA ALA A 153 -1.84 -13.28 -23.65
C ALA A 153 -2.85 -12.15 -23.35
N VAL A 154 -2.83 -11.60 -22.14
CA VAL A 154 -3.80 -10.57 -21.68
C VAL A 154 -3.14 -9.29 -21.16
N ALA A 155 -1.81 -9.23 -21.08
CA ALA A 155 -1.07 -8.08 -20.55
C ALA A 155 -1.44 -6.74 -21.26
N HIS A 156 -1.82 -6.79 -22.54
CA HIS A 156 -2.28 -5.61 -23.29
C HIS A 156 -3.55 -4.95 -22.72
N LEU A 157 -4.34 -5.67 -21.91
CA LEU A 157 -5.51 -5.14 -21.21
C LEU A 157 -5.13 -4.40 -19.93
N ASN A 158 -3.93 -4.65 -19.38
CA ASN A 158 -3.47 -4.07 -18.12
C ASN A 158 -2.92 -2.65 -18.35
N SER A 159 -3.83 -1.68 -18.49
CA SER A 159 -3.49 -0.28 -18.71
C SER A 159 -4.10 0.62 -17.65
N VAL A 160 -3.25 1.32 -16.91
CA VAL A 160 -3.67 2.33 -15.92
C VAL A 160 -4.41 3.49 -16.59
N ARG A 161 -4.17 3.75 -17.89
CA ARG A 161 -4.88 4.76 -18.67
C ARG A 161 -6.31 4.35 -19.04
N ASN A 162 -6.73 3.12 -18.71
CA ASN A 162 -8.10 2.71 -18.91
C ASN A 162 -9.04 3.64 -18.10
N PRO A 163 -10.12 4.17 -18.71
CA PRO A 163 -11.04 5.07 -18.02
C PRO A 163 -11.62 4.51 -16.72
N ALA A 164 -11.87 3.20 -16.62
CA ALA A 164 -12.38 2.58 -15.40
C ALA A 164 -11.36 2.67 -14.25
N VAL A 165 -10.08 2.44 -14.54
CA VAL A 165 -8.99 2.54 -13.56
C VAL A 165 -8.80 3.99 -13.12
N LEU A 166 -8.72 4.93 -14.07
CA LEU A 166 -8.56 6.35 -13.76
C LEU A 166 -9.74 6.90 -12.94
N ARG A 167 -10.97 6.46 -13.21
CA ARG A 167 -12.15 6.85 -12.41
C ARG A 167 -12.05 6.36 -10.97
N LEU A 168 -11.57 5.15 -10.73
CA LEU A 168 -11.37 4.63 -9.38
C LEU A 168 -10.24 5.37 -8.65
N ILE A 169 -9.14 5.69 -9.36
CA ILE A 169 -8.06 6.53 -8.81
C ILE A 169 -8.61 7.91 -8.43
N ALA A 170 -9.39 8.53 -9.31
CA ALA A 170 -9.99 9.84 -9.07
C ALA A 170 -10.96 9.85 -7.89
N ALA A 171 -11.82 8.83 -7.77
CA ALA A 171 -12.76 8.70 -6.67
C ALA A 171 -12.03 8.62 -5.31
N VAL A 172 -10.93 7.85 -5.23
CA VAL A 172 -10.13 7.73 -4.01
C VAL A 172 -9.42 9.06 -3.68
N ALA A 173 -8.84 9.72 -4.69
CA ALA A 173 -8.18 11.01 -4.51
C ALA A 173 -9.16 12.10 -4.07
N GLU A 174 -10.35 12.15 -4.69
CA GLU A 174 -11.41 13.09 -4.33
C GLU A 174 -11.92 12.85 -2.91
N PHE A 175 -12.22 11.59 -2.56
CA PHE A 175 -12.65 11.23 -1.21
C PHE A 175 -11.61 11.62 -0.16
N GLY A 176 -10.34 11.25 -0.39
CA GLY A 176 -9.25 11.58 0.53
C GLY A 176 -9.10 13.09 0.72
N ARG A 177 -9.13 13.86 -0.37
CA ARG A 177 -9.14 15.33 -0.31
C ARG A 177 -10.32 15.87 0.48
N GLY A 178 -11.54 15.36 0.23
CA GLY A 178 -12.75 15.79 0.92
C GLY A 178 -12.77 15.48 2.42
N LYS A 179 -12.04 14.44 2.85
CA LYS A 179 -11.92 14.04 4.27
C LYS A 179 -10.61 14.50 4.94
N GLY A 180 -9.70 15.11 4.19
CA GLY A 180 -8.36 15.45 4.69
C GLY A 180 -7.47 14.22 4.93
N ILE A 181 -7.78 13.07 4.32
CA ILE A 181 -6.99 11.84 4.39
C ILE A 181 -5.94 11.89 3.27
N PRO A 182 -4.63 11.81 3.57
CA PRO A 182 -3.60 11.80 2.55
C PRO A 182 -3.75 10.64 1.56
N VAL A 183 -3.60 10.92 0.27
CA VAL A 183 -3.65 9.92 -0.81
C VAL A 183 -2.38 10.02 -1.64
N SER A 184 -1.71 8.89 -1.82
CA SER A 184 -0.53 8.76 -2.68
C SER A 184 -0.70 7.62 -3.68
N LEU A 185 0.24 7.47 -4.62
CA LEU A 185 0.34 6.31 -5.50
C LEU A 185 1.77 5.76 -5.45
N CYS A 186 1.91 4.45 -5.31
CA CYS A 186 3.23 3.78 -5.19
C CYS A 186 3.46 2.66 -6.21
N GLY A 187 2.56 2.48 -7.17
CA GLY A 187 2.76 1.55 -8.29
C GLY A 187 3.52 2.20 -9.45
N ASP A 188 3.89 1.40 -10.44
CA ASP A 188 4.83 1.81 -11.51
C ASP A 188 4.30 2.96 -12.35
N ALA A 189 2.98 3.15 -12.40
CA ALA A 189 2.33 4.26 -13.09
C ALA A 189 2.76 5.64 -12.56
N GLY A 190 3.21 5.75 -11.32
CA GLY A 190 3.73 7.01 -10.79
C GLY A 190 5.06 7.42 -11.43
N GLY A 191 5.82 6.45 -11.95
CA GLY A 191 7.14 6.65 -12.55
C GLY A 191 7.15 6.67 -14.09
N ASP A 192 6.02 6.39 -14.74
CA ASP A 192 5.87 6.44 -16.20
C ASP A 192 5.41 7.85 -16.65
N PRO A 193 6.25 8.61 -17.39
CA PRO A 193 5.87 9.92 -17.93
C PRO A 193 4.58 9.92 -18.73
N ALA A 194 4.24 8.82 -19.41
CA ALA A 194 3.03 8.73 -20.23
C ALA A 194 1.74 8.61 -19.41
N THR A 195 1.82 8.23 -18.13
CA THR A 195 0.64 8.11 -17.24
C THR A 195 0.50 9.29 -16.29
N ILE A 196 1.59 9.98 -15.97
CA ILE A 196 1.60 11.09 -15.01
C ILE A 196 0.53 12.16 -15.28
N PRO A 197 0.35 12.69 -16.51
CA PRO A 197 -0.69 13.70 -16.76
C PRO A 197 -2.08 13.23 -16.34
N ALA A 198 -2.48 12.01 -16.73
CA ALA A 198 -3.77 11.44 -16.37
C ALA A 198 -3.91 11.20 -14.85
N LEU A 199 -2.82 10.87 -14.15
CA LEU A 199 -2.84 10.72 -12.69
C LEU A 199 -3.01 12.08 -11.99
N LEU A 200 -2.39 13.13 -12.50
CA LEU A 200 -2.54 14.50 -11.97
C LEU A 200 -3.94 15.04 -12.22
N GLU A 201 -4.51 14.80 -13.41
CA GLU A 201 -5.91 15.10 -13.76
C GLU A 201 -6.88 14.34 -12.86
N ALA A 202 -6.59 13.08 -12.52
CA ALA A 202 -7.33 12.29 -11.54
C ALA A 202 -7.18 12.82 -10.09
N GLY A 203 -6.39 13.87 -9.85
CA GLY A 203 -6.31 14.56 -8.57
C GLY A 203 -5.18 14.08 -7.64
N LEU A 204 -4.30 13.18 -8.09
CA LEU A 204 -3.15 12.77 -7.28
C LEU A 204 -2.10 13.89 -7.18
N ARG A 205 -1.49 14.02 -6.00
CA ARG A 205 -0.43 15.01 -5.73
C ARG A 205 0.84 14.39 -5.13
N ASP A 206 0.75 13.15 -4.63
CA ASP A 206 1.87 12.42 -4.06
C ASP A 206 2.14 11.14 -4.86
N LEU A 207 3.28 11.11 -5.57
CA LEU A 207 3.75 9.95 -6.34
C LEU A 207 5.04 9.40 -5.70
N SER A 208 5.02 8.12 -5.35
CA SER A 208 6.19 7.36 -4.91
C SER A 208 6.71 6.52 -6.07
N VAL A 209 7.96 6.77 -6.45
CA VAL A 209 8.56 6.21 -7.67
C VAL A 209 9.90 5.55 -7.37
N ALA A 210 10.34 4.66 -8.25
CA ALA A 210 11.69 4.12 -8.14
C ALA A 210 12.73 5.26 -8.25
N PRO A 211 13.85 5.22 -7.50
CA PRO A 211 14.86 6.28 -7.55
C PRO A 211 15.37 6.60 -8.96
N ALA A 212 15.48 5.59 -9.82
CA ALA A 212 15.90 5.75 -11.21
C ALA A 212 14.89 6.52 -12.09
N GLN A 213 13.61 6.53 -11.72
CA GLN A 213 12.53 7.21 -12.45
C GLN A 213 12.27 8.63 -11.94
N LEU A 214 12.86 9.03 -10.81
CA LEU A 214 12.56 10.29 -10.13
C LEU A 214 12.75 11.53 -11.02
N ALA A 215 13.83 11.56 -11.81
CA ALA A 215 14.13 12.70 -12.68
C ALA A 215 13.09 12.84 -13.81
N MET A 216 12.77 11.72 -14.48
CA MET A 216 11.77 11.70 -15.56
C MET A 216 10.37 12.02 -15.04
N ALA A 217 9.99 11.49 -13.87
CA ALA A 217 8.71 11.79 -13.25
C ALA A 217 8.58 13.28 -12.92
N LYS A 218 9.63 13.91 -12.38
CA LYS A 218 9.64 15.36 -12.11
C LYS A 218 9.51 16.20 -13.39
N ALA A 219 10.22 15.82 -14.47
CA ALA A 219 10.10 16.49 -15.75
C ALA A 219 8.67 16.40 -16.31
N ALA A 220 8.08 15.20 -16.30
CA ALA A 220 6.70 15.00 -16.74
C ALA A 220 5.69 15.81 -15.91
N ILE A 221 5.89 15.94 -14.59
CA ILE A 221 5.04 16.79 -13.74
C ILE A 221 5.18 18.27 -14.12
N ALA A 222 6.40 18.74 -14.40
CA ALA A 222 6.66 20.14 -14.72
C ALA A 222 6.03 20.59 -16.06
N ASP A 223 5.82 19.65 -16.99
CA ASP A 223 5.21 19.91 -18.29
C ASP A 223 3.66 19.96 -18.23
N VAL A 224 3.06 19.53 -17.12
CA VAL A 224 1.60 19.55 -16.94
C VAL A 224 1.17 20.88 -16.34
N SER A 225 0.34 21.62 -17.09
CA SER A 225 -0.34 22.82 -16.57
C SER A 225 -1.57 22.37 -15.77
N VAL A 226 -1.49 22.45 -14.43
CA VAL A 226 -2.58 22.10 -13.49
C VAL A 226 -3.31 23.34 -13.00
#